data_AF-A0A2P7YYL4-F1
#
_entry.id   AF-A0A2P7YYL4-F1
#
_cell.length_a   1.000
_cell.length_b   1.000
_cell.length_c   1.000
_cell.angle_alpha   90.00
_cell.angle_beta   90.00
_cell.angle_gamma   90.00
#
_symmetry.space_group_name_H-M   'P 1'
#
loop_
_entity.id
_entity.type
_entity.pdbx_description
1 polymer ?
#
loop_
_entity_poly.entity_id
_entity_poly.type
_entity_poly.pdbx_seq_one_letter_code
_entity_poly.pdbx_strand_id
1 'polypeptide(L)'
;MEYYSSLDASQLDRETPTLFELISANQLESLLSPSLRYILVHYAQRYPGYLLKVTNNFDELNLALRSFIEWYFFKYWQGSFTENFYGLKRVSQTPLSDQKYNSSRLTQLAPSMIEERRKLSNYQMWVSIFEITGVSYLSEKCNYTYEILYSKYITGQLNESAATDELERRKIWIKRKFVEIYPYIQSIWRAGNLVTTLLYLSGNSKSASLLTFLFKINFSRLSQYDYQKNQPALKAPKDHLPNRVAPPSVLEKLVTLTKYITSPSWKAVRFVLGTFFPLAIFTLKFLEWWNNSDFAQKVAKSQGNALEGSIPTPASLDKFKLFRAKPKNIYKSGSTCPLCKQEILNPAIIETGYVFCYTCIYNYLTESHKHVKKRKAEVSDSESESDVDEDEVEEGEEETPDTEKDVDKLRSEKSTEQADIEKGGRCPITGRRLLGCRWNSLTQEFEVDGIRRLIF
;
A
#
# COMPACT_ATOMS: atom_id res chain seq x y z
N MET A 1 7.07 24.33 5.96
CA MET A 1 7.25 23.21 5.02
C MET A 1 5.90 23.00 4.37
N GLU A 2 5.73 23.45 3.14
CA GLU A 2 4.45 23.37 2.43
C GLU A 2 4.36 22.02 1.71
N TYR A 3 3.28 21.28 1.92
CA TYR A 3 3.09 19.92 1.36
C TYR A 3 2.92 19.89 -0.17
N TYR A 4 2.80 21.05 -0.81
CA TYR A 4 2.48 21.21 -2.24
C TYR A 4 3.63 21.80 -3.07
N SER A 5 4.88 21.68 -2.61
CA SER A 5 6.07 22.16 -3.36
C SER A 5 6.32 21.49 -4.73
N SER A 6 5.49 20.51 -5.11
CA SER A 6 5.49 19.87 -6.43
C SER A 6 4.52 20.50 -7.44
N LEU A 7 3.63 21.40 -7.02
CA LEU A 7 2.81 22.19 -7.92
C LEU A 7 3.57 23.45 -8.34
N ASP A 8 3.50 23.80 -9.62
CA ASP A 8 4.14 24.99 -10.17
C ASP A 8 3.48 26.26 -9.58
N ALA A 9 4.12 26.83 -8.57
CA ALA A 9 3.64 27.99 -7.82
C ALA A 9 3.51 29.26 -8.68
N SER A 10 3.99 29.25 -9.93
CA SER A 10 3.76 30.32 -10.90
C SER A 10 2.36 30.29 -11.52
N GLN A 11 1.71 29.13 -11.56
CA GLN A 11 0.39 28.92 -12.20
C GLN A 11 -0.79 28.97 -11.22
N LEU A 12 -0.54 28.87 -9.91
CA LEU A 12 -1.56 28.95 -8.87
C LEU A 12 -1.87 30.42 -8.55
N ASP A 13 -3.16 30.80 -8.46
CA ASP A 13 -3.56 32.07 -7.85
C ASP A 13 -3.00 32.14 -6.42
N ARG A 14 -2.42 33.27 -6.03
CA ARG A 14 -1.79 33.44 -4.71
C ARG A 14 -2.81 33.53 -3.58
N GLU A 15 -3.99 34.10 -3.82
CA GLU A 15 -5.00 34.29 -2.76
C GLU A 15 -5.89 33.06 -2.55
N THR A 16 -6.43 32.44 -3.62
CA THR A 16 -7.42 31.35 -3.49
C THR A 16 -6.80 29.95 -3.53
N PRO A 17 -7.05 29.09 -2.51
CA PRO A 17 -6.54 27.72 -2.49
C PRO A 17 -7.29 26.80 -3.47
N THR A 18 -6.63 25.76 -3.96
CA THR A 18 -7.34 24.75 -4.77
C THR A 18 -8.27 23.91 -3.90
N LEU A 19 -9.35 23.37 -4.49
CA LEU A 19 -10.25 22.46 -3.77
C LEU A 19 -9.51 21.17 -3.33
N PHE A 20 -8.45 20.75 -4.02
CA PHE A 20 -7.61 19.63 -3.60
C PHE A 20 -6.83 19.92 -2.31
N GLU A 21 -6.29 21.12 -2.13
CA GLU A 21 -5.67 21.56 -0.86
C GLU A 21 -6.67 21.52 0.31
N LEU A 22 -7.92 21.94 0.07
CA LEU A 22 -8.98 21.90 1.09
C LEU A 22 -9.38 20.46 1.43
N ILE A 23 -9.51 19.58 0.43
CA ILE A 23 -9.81 18.16 0.66
C ILE A 23 -8.67 17.46 1.41
N SER A 24 -7.41 17.72 1.10
CA SER A 24 -6.27 17.10 1.79
C SER A 24 -6.22 17.49 3.27
N ALA A 25 -6.49 18.75 3.59
CA ALA A 25 -6.62 19.21 4.98
C ALA A 25 -7.73 18.47 5.73
N ASN A 26 -8.91 18.34 5.10
CA ASN A 26 -10.05 17.61 5.68
C ASN A 26 -9.80 16.10 5.83
N GLN A 27 -9.02 15.48 4.92
CA GLN A 27 -8.62 14.07 5.04
C GLN A 27 -7.65 13.83 6.20
N LEU A 28 -6.68 14.72 6.41
CA LEU A 28 -5.80 14.64 7.59
C LEU A 28 -6.59 14.81 8.90
N GLU A 29 -7.56 15.73 8.88
CA GLU A 29 -8.42 16.05 10.02
C GLU A 29 -9.35 14.90 10.43
N SER A 30 -9.87 14.12 9.47
CA SER A 30 -10.73 12.97 9.76
C SER A 30 -9.97 11.76 10.32
N LEU A 31 -8.67 11.62 10.01
CA LEU A 31 -7.82 10.52 10.49
C LEU A 31 -7.35 10.67 11.93
N LEU A 32 -7.26 11.90 12.45
CA LEU A 32 -6.74 12.17 13.80
C LEU A 32 -7.53 11.49 14.92
N SER A 33 -8.87 11.53 14.88
CA SER A 33 -9.72 10.96 15.93
C SER A 33 -9.62 9.42 15.99
N PRO A 34 -9.77 8.67 14.87
CA PRO A 34 -9.52 7.22 14.84
C PRO A 34 -8.11 6.83 15.30
N SER A 35 -7.06 7.56 14.89
CA SER A 35 -5.68 7.26 15.29
C SER A 35 -5.46 7.40 16.79
N LEU A 36 -5.96 8.49 17.40
CA LEU A 36 -5.89 8.69 18.86
C LEU A 36 -6.66 7.59 19.61
N ARG A 37 -7.84 7.21 19.11
CA ARG A 37 -8.66 6.12 19.69
C ARG A 37 -7.93 4.78 19.62
N TYR A 38 -7.33 4.45 18.48
CA TYR A 38 -6.58 3.20 18.29
C TYR A 38 -5.38 3.10 19.24
N ILE A 39 -4.56 4.16 19.33
CA ILE A 39 -3.42 4.24 20.24
C ILE A 39 -3.90 4.04 21.69
N LEU A 40 -4.96 4.75 22.10
CA LEU A 40 -5.50 4.64 23.45
C LEU A 40 -6.00 3.22 23.78
N VAL A 41 -6.75 2.59 22.86
CA VAL A 41 -7.24 1.21 23.03
C VAL A 41 -6.07 0.21 23.12
N HIS A 42 -5.05 0.35 22.27
CA HIS A 42 -3.86 -0.50 22.30
C HIS A 42 -3.12 -0.42 23.65
N TYR A 43 -2.91 0.79 24.18
CA TYR A 43 -2.31 0.95 25.51
C TYR A 43 -3.25 0.56 26.66
N ALA A 44 -4.57 0.69 26.50
CA ALA A 44 -5.55 0.30 27.52
C ALA A 44 -5.55 -1.22 27.78
N GLN A 45 -5.25 -2.05 26.76
CA GLN A 45 -5.04 -3.49 26.93
C GLN A 45 -3.87 -3.80 27.88
N ARG A 46 -2.83 -2.96 27.90
CA ARG A 46 -1.63 -3.14 28.73
C ARG A 46 -1.76 -2.52 30.12
N TYR A 47 -2.53 -1.45 30.27
CA TYR A 47 -2.70 -0.69 31.53
C TYR A 47 -4.18 -0.35 31.82
N PRO A 48 -5.04 -1.34 32.10
CA PRO A 48 -6.49 -1.15 32.13
C PRO A 48 -6.99 -0.19 33.24
N GLY A 49 -6.32 -0.14 34.40
CA GLY A 49 -6.84 0.55 35.60
C GLY A 49 -7.14 2.05 35.42
N TYR A 50 -6.28 2.78 34.69
CA TYR A 50 -6.49 4.21 34.40
C TYR A 50 -7.03 4.44 32.99
N LEU A 51 -6.48 3.77 31.98
CA LEU A 51 -6.79 4.05 30.57
C LEU A 51 -8.20 3.65 30.17
N LEU A 52 -8.83 2.66 30.84
CA LEU A 52 -10.20 2.26 30.52
C LEU A 52 -11.21 3.37 30.81
N LYS A 53 -11.00 4.18 31.87
CA LYS A 53 -11.82 5.37 32.14
C LYS A 53 -11.66 6.45 31.06
N VAL A 54 -10.43 6.63 30.57
CA VAL A 54 -10.12 7.58 29.47
C VAL A 54 -10.75 7.09 28.16
N THR A 55 -10.73 5.79 27.90
CA THR A 55 -11.30 5.17 26.69
C THR A 55 -12.82 5.25 26.67
N ASN A 56 -13.49 5.02 27.81
CA ASN A 56 -14.95 5.13 27.91
C ASN A 56 -15.45 6.57 27.68
N ASN A 57 -14.68 7.57 28.11
CA ASN A 57 -15.00 8.99 27.93
C ASN A 57 -14.23 9.61 26.74
N PHE A 58 -13.76 8.79 25.79
CA PHE A 58 -12.87 9.23 24.71
C PHE A 58 -13.47 10.38 23.92
N ASP A 59 -14.74 10.29 23.50
CA ASP A 59 -15.37 11.28 22.63
C ASP A 59 -15.38 12.69 23.26
N GLU A 60 -15.67 12.78 24.56
CA GLU A 60 -15.70 14.06 25.30
C GLU A 60 -14.30 14.63 25.52
N LEU A 61 -13.34 13.76 25.86
CA LEU A 61 -11.94 14.16 26.04
C LEU A 61 -11.29 14.58 24.72
N ASN A 62 -11.63 13.88 23.63
CA ASN A 62 -11.20 14.18 22.27
C ASN A 62 -11.82 15.50 21.78
N LEU A 63 -13.13 15.73 22.01
CA LEU A 63 -13.78 17.00 21.71
C LEU A 63 -13.09 18.16 22.46
N ALA A 64 -12.83 18.02 23.76
CA ALA A 64 -12.16 19.04 24.56
C ALA A 64 -10.70 19.29 24.10
N LEU A 65 -9.91 18.23 23.90
CA LEU A 65 -8.52 18.30 23.48
C LEU A 65 -8.38 18.91 22.08
N ARG A 66 -9.17 18.45 21.11
CA ARG A 66 -9.13 18.99 19.74
C ARG A 66 -9.61 20.44 19.71
N SER A 67 -10.70 20.77 20.40
CA SER A 67 -11.19 22.16 20.45
C SER A 67 -10.19 23.11 21.11
N PHE A 68 -9.38 22.64 22.07
CA PHE A 68 -8.27 23.42 22.63
C PHE A 68 -7.12 23.64 21.63
N ILE A 69 -6.74 22.60 20.86
CA ILE A 69 -5.73 22.71 19.80
C ILE A 69 -6.22 23.68 18.71
N GLU A 70 -7.44 23.50 18.22
CA GLU A 70 -8.05 24.38 17.23
C GLU A 70 -8.15 25.82 17.74
N TRP A 71 -8.60 26.04 18.98
CA TRP A 71 -8.60 27.37 19.60
C TRP A 71 -7.22 28.02 19.60
N TYR A 72 -6.15 27.28 19.90
CA TYR A 72 -4.78 27.78 19.81
C TYR A 72 -4.42 28.18 18.37
N PHE A 73 -4.64 27.31 17.39
CA PHE A 73 -4.31 27.59 15.99
C PHE A 73 -5.12 28.76 15.43
N PHE A 74 -6.43 28.80 15.65
CA PHE A 74 -7.25 29.95 15.25
C PHE A 74 -6.79 31.25 15.92
N LYS A 75 -6.40 31.23 17.21
CA LYS A 75 -5.97 32.44 17.92
C LYS A 75 -4.71 33.08 17.35
N TYR A 76 -3.75 32.27 16.89
CA TYR A 76 -2.45 32.75 16.40
C TYR A 76 -2.32 32.78 14.86
N TRP A 77 -2.88 31.80 14.15
CA TRP A 77 -2.72 31.59 12.71
C TRP A 77 -3.98 31.88 11.87
N GLN A 78 -5.14 32.06 12.51
CA GLN A 78 -6.44 32.29 11.83
C GLN A 78 -6.90 31.12 10.92
N GLY A 79 -6.33 29.94 11.07
CA GLY A 79 -6.76 28.70 10.43
C GLY A 79 -6.76 27.54 11.43
N SER A 80 -7.31 26.40 11.01
CA SER A 80 -7.23 25.14 11.72
C SER A 80 -5.80 24.62 11.84
N PHE A 81 -5.56 23.66 12.74
CA PHE A 81 -4.30 22.92 12.81
C PHE A 81 -3.90 22.29 11.46
N THR A 82 -4.82 21.57 10.82
CA THR A 82 -4.55 20.87 9.55
C THR A 82 -4.51 21.85 8.38
N GLU A 83 -5.38 22.86 8.36
CA GLU A 83 -5.30 23.97 7.40
C GLU A 83 -3.91 24.64 7.44
N ASN A 84 -3.43 25.02 8.62
CA ASN A 84 -2.12 25.65 8.81
C ASN A 84 -0.96 24.72 8.38
N PHE A 85 -1.09 23.40 8.53
CA PHE A 85 -0.12 22.42 8.03
C PHE A 85 -0.03 22.40 6.49
N TYR A 86 -1.14 22.66 5.80
CA TYR A 86 -1.21 22.81 4.34
C TYR A 86 -0.99 24.27 3.87
N GLY A 87 -0.64 25.20 4.76
CA GLY A 87 -0.42 26.62 4.39
C GLY A 87 -1.71 27.41 4.16
N LEU A 88 -2.83 26.95 4.73
CA LEU A 88 -4.16 27.53 4.59
C LEU A 88 -4.60 28.27 5.86
N LYS A 89 -5.36 29.34 5.68
CA LYS A 89 -6.06 30.08 6.73
C LYS A 89 -7.49 30.41 6.32
N ARG A 90 -8.30 30.77 7.31
CA ARG A 90 -9.62 31.36 7.11
C ARG A 90 -9.52 32.88 7.21
N VAL A 91 -10.44 33.57 6.55
CA VAL A 91 -10.48 35.03 6.41
C VAL A 91 -11.94 35.47 6.45
N SER A 92 -12.25 36.59 7.12
CA SER A 92 -13.58 37.20 7.04
C SER A 92 -13.80 37.82 5.66
N GLN A 93 -14.97 37.57 5.05
CA GLN A 93 -15.36 38.22 3.80
C GLN A 93 -15.50 39.72 4.05
N THR A 94 -14.67 40.49 3.35
CA THR A 94 -14.70 41.96 3.35
C THR A 94 -15.13 42.44 1.95
N PRO A 95 -15.66 43.67 1.79
CA PRO A 95 -15.94 44.21 0.46
C PRO A 95 -14.67 44.29 -0.42
N LEU A 96 -13.48 44.32 0.20
CA LEU A 96 -12.17 44.20 -0.45
C LEU A 96 -11.89 42.81 -1.06
N SER A 97 -12.78 41.83 -0.85
CA SER A 97 -12.70 40.49 -1.46
C SER A 97 -13.61 40.31 -2.68
N ASP A 98 -14.46 41.31 -2.98
CA ASP A 98 -15.26 41.32 -4.21
C ASP A 98 -14.35 41.47 -5.44
N GLN A 99 -14.65 40.69 -6.49
CA GLN A 99 -13.88 40.65 -7.74
C GLN A 99 -13.79 42.00 -8.47
N LYS A 100 -14.64 42.97 -8.11
CA LYS A 100 -14.59 44.36 -8.59
C LYS A 100 -13.32 45.10 -8.14
N TYR A 101 -12.72 44.71 -7.01
CA TYR A 101 -11.47 45.25 -6.52
C TYR A 101 -10.35 44.26 -6.82
N ASN A 102 -9.26 44.72 -7.45
CA ASN A 102 -8.07 43.92 -7.72
C ASN A 102 -7.31 43.61 -6.41
N SER A 103 -7.85 42.67 -5.62
CA SER A 103 -7.34 42.28 -4.31
C SER A 103 -5.86 41.90 -4.37
N SER A 104 -5.43 41.18 -5.40
CA SER A 104 -4.04 40.80 -5.65
C SER A 104 -3.07 41.98 -5.70
N ARG A 105 -3.42 43.08 -6.38
CA ARG A 105 -2.58 44.31 -6.45
C ARG A 105 -2.57 45.06 -5.12
N LEU A 106 -3.70 45.12 -4.43
CA LEU A 106 -3.80 45.78 -3.12
C LEU A 106 -2.97 45.02 -2.07
N THR A 107 -3.06 43.69 -2.04
CA THR A 107 -2.28 42.81 -1.16
C THR A 107 -0.77 42.93 -1.41
N GLN A 108 -0.33 43.23 -2.64
CA GLN A 108 1.08 43.55 -2.93
C GLN A 108 1.53 44.92 -2.39
N LEU A 109 0.66 45.93 -2.44
CA LEU A 109 0.98 47.30 -2.04
C LEU A 109 0.96 47.52 -0.51
N ALA A 110 0.00 46.90 0.19
CA ALA A 110 -0.21 47.11 1.62
C ALA A 110 -0.67 45.82 2.35
N PRO A 111 0.17 44.76 2.39
CA PRO A 111 -0.23 43.45 2.91
C PRO A 111 -0.71 43.50 4.36
N SER A 112 -0.02 44.21 5.26
CA SER A 112 -0.37 44.30 6.68
C SER A 112 -1.77 44.88 6.91
N MET A 113 -2.08 46.02 6.28
CA MET A 113 -3.35 46.74 6.44
C MET A 113 -4.55 45.94 5.94
N ILE A 114 -4.34 45.07 4.95
CA ILE A 114 -5.37 44.23 4.36
C ILE A 114 -5.58 42.98 5.20
N GLU A 115 -4.50 42.33 5.64
CA GLU A 115 -4.57 41.13 6.49
C GLU A 115 -5.17 41.43 7.87
N GLU A 116 -4.90 42.61 8.44
CA GLU A 116 -5.53 43.05 9.69
C GLU A 116 -7.03 43.27 9.56
N ARG A 117 -7.52 43.73 8.40
CA ARG A 117 -8.97 43.86 8.10
C ARG A 117 -9.63 42.53 7.73
N ARG A 118 -8.87 41.57 7.19
CA ARG A 118 -9.32 40.22 6.80
C ARG A 118 -9.42 39.24 7.98
N LYS A 119 -8.91 39.59 9.16
CA LYS A 119 -8.96 38.81 10.39
C LYS A 119 -10.38 38.34 10.75
N LEU A 120 -10.54 37.11 11.27
CA LEU A 120 -11.85 36.63 11.73
C LEU A 120 -12.33 37.41 12.95
N SER A 121 -13.65 37.64 13.00
CA SER A 121 -14.35 37.99 14.24
C SER A 121 -14.26 36.84 15.25
N ASN A 122 -14.27 37.14 16.55
CA ASN A 122 -14.35 36.13 17.61
C ASN A 122 -15.53 35.17 17.40
N TYR A 123 -16.64 35.64 16.82
CA TYR A 123 -17.79 34.79 16.51
C TYR A 123 -17.51 33.81 15.35
N GLN A 124 -16.96 34.30 14.24
CA GLN A 124 -16.54 33.46 13.09
C GLN A 124 -15.45 32.45 13.48
N MET A 125 -14.58 32.82 14.43
CA MET A 125 -13.58 31.94 15.02
C MET A 125 -14.24 30.75 15.75
N TRP A 126 -15.21 31.02 16.64
CA TRP A 126 -15.95 29.96 17.34
C TRP A 126 -16.81 29.11 16.40
N VAL A 127 -17.43 29.71 15.38
CA VAL A 127 -18.12 28.97 14.30
C VAL A 127 -17.15 28.03 13.57
N SER A 128 -15.94 28.48 13.24
CA SER A 128 -14.94 27.65 12.55
C SER A 128 -14.46 26.48 13.40
N ILE A 129 -14.24 26.71 14.71
CA ILE A 129 -13.91 25.63 15.66
C ILE A 129 -15.08 24.64 15.76
N PHE A 130 -16.31 25.13 15.88
CA PHE A 130 -17.52 24.31 15.95
C PHE A 130 -17.75 23.50 14.67
N GLU A 131 -17.46 24.06 13.49
CA GLU A 131 -17.51 23.31 12.23
C GLU A 131 -16.58 22.09 12.23
N ILE A 132 -15.35 22.26 12.71
CA ILE A 132 -14.32 21.22 12.65
C ILE A 132 -14.58 20.14 13.71
N THR A 133 -14.68 20.54 14.99
CA THR A 133 -14.79 19.58 16.11
C THR A 133 -16.24 19.29 16.49
N GLY A 134 -17.08 20.32 16.53
CA GLY A 134 -18.47 20.24 16.98
C GLY A 134 -19.39 19.49 16.01
N VAL A 135 -19.34 19.79 14.69
CA VAL A 135 -20.14 19.07 13.68
C VAL A 135 -19.69 17.61 13.59
N SER A 136 -18.39 17.33 13.64
CA SER A 136 -17.87 15.97 13.63
C SER A 136 -18.41 15.15 14.81
N TYR A 137 -18.28 15.66 16.04
CA TYR A 137 -18.80 15.04 17.25
C TYR A 137 -20.34 14.88 17.21
N LEU A 138 -21.07 15.95 16.86
CA LEU A 138 -22.53 15.92 16.85
C LEU A 138 -23.07 14.97 15.77
N SER A 139 -22.44 14.92 14.59
CA SER A 139 -22.78 13.97 13.54
C SER A 139 -22.54 12.52 14.00
N GLU A 140 -21.41 12.23 14.67
CA GLU A 140 -21.12 10.89 15.21
C GLU A 140 -22.16 10.46 16.25
N LYS A 141 -22.47 11.31 17.24
CA LYS A 141 -23.51 11.03 18.25
C LYS A 141 -24.91 10.87 17.63
N CYS A 142 -25.28 11.70 16.65
CA CYS A 142 -26.57 11.61 15.97
C CYS A 142 -26.68 10.37 15.07
N ASN A 143 -25.63 9.98 14.35
CA ASN A 143 -25.61 8.71 13.58
C ASN A 143 -25.75 7.50 14.51
N TYR A 144 -24.96 7.44 15.59
CA TYR A 144 -25.01 6.34 16.58
C TYR A 144 -26.40 6.19 17.23
N THR A 145 -27.00 7.31 17.64
CA THR A 145 -28.37 7.30 18.20
C THR A 145 -29.42 6.96 17.15
N TYR A 146 -29.23 7.38 15.89
CA TYR A 146 -30.09 6.99 14.78
C TYR A 146 -30.07 5.48 14.54
N GLU A 147 -28.89 4.84 14.46
CA GLU A 147 -28.78 3.38 14.25
C GLU A 147 -29.48 2.56 15.36
N ILE A 148 -29.30 2.96 16.63
CA ILE A 148 -29.95 2.33 17.78
C ILE A 148 -31.47 2.53 17.79
N LEU A 149 -31.96 3.68 17.33
CA LEU A 149 -33.40 3.95 17.30
C LEU A 149 -34.07 3.37 16.04
N TYR A 150 -33.36 3.32 14.91
CA TYR A 150 -33.84 2.77 13.65
C TYR A 150 -34.04 1.25 13.73
N SER A 151 -33.11 0.52 14.35
CA SER A 151 -33.28 -0.91 14.65
C SER A 151 -34.50 -1.19 15.55
N LYS A 152 -34.75 -0.33 16.55
CA LYS A 152 -35.95 -0.40 17.42
C LYS A 152 -37.24 0.03 16.73
N TYR A 153 -37.14 0.88 15.72
CA TYR A 153 -38.26 1.30 14.88
C TYR A 153 -38.71 0.16 13.94
N ILE A 154 -37.78 -0.46 13.21
CA ILE A 154 -38.07 -1.59 12.31
C ILE A 154 -38.65 -2.79 13.08
N THR A 155 -38.11 -3.10 14.26
CA THR A 155 -38.58 -4.22 15.09
C THR A 155 -39.91 -3.96 15.81
N GLY A 156 -40.56 -2.80 15.59
CA GLY A 156 -41.82 -2.45 16.24
C GLY A 156 -41.72 -2.25 17.75
N GLN A 157 -40.52 -2.11 18.31
CA GLN A 157 -40.31 -1.90 19.75
C GLN A 157 -40.66 -0.46 20.19
N LEU A 158 -40.80 0.48 19.26
CA LEU A 158 -41.18 1.87 19.49
C LEU A 158 -42.68 2.12 19.28
N ASN A 159 -43.54 1.23 19.81
CA ASN A 159 -45.00 1.36 19.71
C ASN A 159 -45.56 2.31 20.79
N GLU A 160 -46.18 3.40 20.36
CA GLU A 160 -46.79 4.42 21.24
C GLU A 160 -47.99 3.88 22.04
N SER A 161 -48.67 2.85 21.53
CA SER A 161 -49.83 2.20 22.16
C SER A 161 -49.48 1.20 23.27
N ALA A 162 -48.21 0.79 23.38
CA ALA A 162 -47.76 -0.15 24.41
C ALA A 162 -47.31 0.54 25.71
N ALA A 163 -47.20 1.88 25.71
CA ALA A 163 -46.74 2.65 26.87
C ALA A 163 -47.90 2.98 27.81
N THR A 164 -47.79 2.54 29.07
CA THR A 164 -48.77 2.84 30.13
C THR A 164 -48.68 4.29 30.60
N ASP A 165 -47.46 4.85 30.64
CA ASP A 165 -47.19 6.21 31.13
C ASP A 165 -47.14 7.25 30.01
N GLU A 166 -47.74 8.42 30.24
CA GLU A 166 -47.71 9.55 29.29
C GLU A 166 -46.29 10.08 29.04
N LEU A 167 -45.44 10.08 30.06
CA LEU A 167 -44.03 10.49 29.91
C LEU A 167 -43.25 9.51 29.01
N GLU A 168 -43.59 8.22 29.03
CA GLU A 168 -42.99 7.22 28.16
C GLU A 168 -43.52 7.32 26.73
N ARG A 169 -44.84 7.47 26.56
CA ARG A 169 -45.48 7.78 25.28
C ARG A 169 -44.81 8.97 24.60
N ARG A 170 -44.57 10.07 25.33
CA ARG A 170 -43.89 11.26 24.79
C ARG A 170 -42.42 10.98 24.43
N LYS A 171 -41.68 10.19 25.22
CA LYS A 171 -40.30 9.78 24.89
C LYS A 171 -40.24 8.91 23.62
N ILE A 172 -41.19 7.97 23.46
CA ILE A 172 -41.29 7.10 22.27
C ILE A 172 -41.61 7.95 21.03
N TRP A 173 -42.59 8.85 21.13
CA TRP A 173 -42.94 9.77 20.05
C TRP A 173 -41.76 10.64 19.59
N ILE A 174 -40.99 11.23 20.51
CA ILE A 174 -39.77 12.00 20.18
C ILE A 174 -38.74 11.12 19.47
N LYS A 175 -38.47 9.91 19.97
CA LYS A 175 -37.53 8.96 19.35
C LYS A 175 -37.95 8.57 17.93
N ARG A 176 -39.24 8.29 17.73
CA ARG A 176 -39.82 7.97 16.43
C ARG A 176 -39.67 9.14 15.46
N LYS A 177 -40.07 10.35 15.86
CA LYS A 177 -39.95 11.56 15.03
C LYS A 177 -38.50 11.91 14.72
N PHE A 178 -37.57 11.66 15.63
CA PHE A 178 -36.14 11.80 15.34
C PHE A 178 -35.69 10.85 14.22
N VAL A 179 -36.06 9.57 14.25
CA VAL A 179 -35.73 8.60 13.18
C VAL A 179 -36.36 9.00 11.84
N GLU A 180 -37.59 9.51 11.84
CA GLU A 180 -38.25 9.98 10.62
C GLU A 180 -37.58 11.25 10.03
N ILE A 181 -37.14 12.19 10.88
CA ILE A 181 -36.66 13.53 10.44
C ILE A 181 -35.15 13.57 10.17
N TYR A 182 -34.35 12.82 10.94
CA TYR A 182 -32.88 12.84 10.86
C TYR A 182 -32.30 12.63 9.44
N PRO A 183 -32.74 11.64 8.63
CA PRO A 183 -32.18 11.45 7.29
C PRO A 183 -32.44 12.65 6.36
N TYR A 184 -33.55 13.37 6.52
CA TYR A 184 -33.82 14.60 5.76
C TYR A 184 -32.89 15.74 6.18
N ILE A 185 -32.66 15.94 7.49
CA ILE A 185 -31.69 16.93 7.99
C ILE A 185 -30.29 16.61 7.46
N GLN A 186 -29.86 15.35 7.52
CA GLN A 186 -28.56 14.92 7.03
C GLN A 186 -28.42 15.09 5.51
N SER A 187 -29.49 14.81 4.75
CA SER A 187 -29.55 15.04 3.31
C SER A 187 -29.43 16.53 2.95
N ILE A 188 -30.22 17.40 3.60
CA ILE A 188 -30.17 18.86 3.42
C ILE A 188 -28.76 19.39 3.74
N TRP A 189 -28.13 18.91 4.82
CA TRP A 189 -26.76 19.31 5.17
C TRP A 189 -25.73 18.91 4.11
N ARG A 190 -25.80 17.66 3.61
CA ARG A 190 -24.89 17.18 2.56
C ARG A 190 -25.12 17.92 1.24
N ALA A 191 -26.38 18.14 0.85
CA ALA A 191 -26.74 18.91 -0.33
C ALA A 191 -26.27 20.37 -0.25
N GLY A 192 -26.44 21.03 0.91
CA GLY A 192 -25.94 22.39 1.13
C GLY A 192 -24.42 22.50 1.00
N ASN A 193 -23.67 21.55 1.56
CA ASN A 193 -22.21 21.50 1.39
C ASN A 193 -21.80 21.23 -0.07
N LEU A 194 -22.52 20.37 -0.79
CA LEU A 194 -22.30 20.11 -2.22
C LEU A 194 -22.53 21.38 -3.05
N VAL A 195 -23.62 22.11 -2.79
CA VAL A 195 -23.90 23.39 -3.47
C VAL A 195 -22.78 24.41 -3.20
N THR A 196 -22.26 24.51 -1.97
CA THR A 196 -21.13 25.40 -1.68
C THR A 196 -19.82 24.96 -2.34
N THR A 197 -19.52 23.65 -2.43
CA THR A 197 -18.32 23.19 -3.17
C THR A 197 -18.44 23.44 -4.67
N LEU A 198 -19.63 23.36 -5.26
CA LEU A 198 -19.86 23.75 -6.66
C LEU A 198 -19.72 25.26 -6.86
N LEU A 199 -20.22 26.09 -5.95
CA LEU A 199 -20.01 27.54 -5.99
C LEU A 199 -18.53 27.94 -5.81
N TYR A 200 -17.78 27.16 -5.04
CA TYR A 200 -16.33 27.29 -4.90
C TYR A 200 -15.59 26.95 -6.20
N LEU A 201 -15.90 25.81 -6.81
CA LEU A 201 -15.34 25.40 -8.11
C LEU A 201 -15.68 26.36 -9.24
N SER A 202 -16.87 26.97 -9.20
CA SER A 202 -17.29 28.01 -10.15
C SER A 202 -16.56 29.35 -9.96
N GLY A 203 -15.76 29.53 -8.89
CA GLY A 203 -15.10 30.79 -8.54
C GLY A 203 -16.03 31.88 -7.99
N ASN A 204 -17.35 31.61 -7.89
CA ASN A 204 -18.35 32.56 -7.38
C ASN A 204 -18.23 32.81 -5.86
N SER A 205 -17.67 31.85 -5.12
CA SER A 205 -17.41 31.98 -3.70
C SER A 205 -16.01 31.47 -3.34
N LYS A 206 -15.43 32.04 -2.28
CA LYS A 206 -14.18 31.56 -1.66
C LYS A 206 -14.47 30.71 -0.39
N SER A 207 -15.72 30.30 -0.18
CA SER A 207 -16.17 29.43 0.92
C SER A 207 -16.50 28.04 0.38
N ALA A 208 -15.84 27.00 0.89
CA ALA A 208 -16.01 25.63 0.39
C ALA A 208 -17.08 24.80 1.14
N SER A 209 -17.59 25.28 2.28
CA SER A 209 -18.55 24.57 3.12
C SER A 209 -19.77 25.41 3.44
N LEU A 210 -20.85 24.76 3.87
CA LEU A 210 -22.11 25.42 4.18
C LEU A 210 -21.96 26.44 5.32
N LEU A 211 -21.22 26.09 6.39
CA LEU A 211 -21.00 27.00 7.51
C LEU A 211 -20.09 28.17 7.12
N THR A 212 -18.98 27.92 6.41
CA THR A 212 -18.11 29.02 5.98
C THR A 212 -18.85 30.00 5.07
N PHE A 213 -19.71 29.50 4.16
CA PHE A 213 -20.55 30.33 3.31
C PHE A 213 -21.57 31.16 4.11
N LEU A 214 -22.36 30.52 4.99
CA LEU A 214 -23.39 31.20 5.80
C LEU A 214 -22.81 32.30 6.71
N PHE A 215 -21.62 32.07 7.29
CA PHE A 215 -20.96 33.01 8.19
C PHE A 215 -19.95 33.95 7.49
N LYS A 216 -19.95 33.97 6.15
CA LYS A 216 -19.12 34.84 5.32
C LYS A 216 -17.63 34.71 5.63
N ILE A 217 -17.14 33.47 5.61
CA ILE A 217 -15.76 33.08 5.86
C ILE A 217 -15.18 32.52 4.56
N ASN A 218 -14.07 33.09 4.12
CA ASN A 218 -13.33 32.69 2.92
C ASN A 218 -12.08 31.90 3.31
N PHE A 219 -11.66 30.97 2.45
CA PHE A 219 -10.34 30.35 2.52
C PHE A 219 -9.30 31.21 1.78
N SER A 220 -8.08 31.25 2.31
CA SER A 220 -6.93 31.94 1.71
C SER A 220 -5.64 31.21 2.08
N ARG A 221 -4.58 31.33 1.28
CA ARG A 221 -3.23 30.86 1.71
C ARG A 221 -2.60 31.80 2.73
N LEU A 222 -1.70 31.28 3.55
CA LEU A 222 -0.89 32.06 4.50
C LEU A 222 -0.02 33.07 3.75
N SER A 223 0.04 34.29 4.27
CA SER A 223 0.89 35.36 3.74
C SER A 223 2.24 35.38 4.47
N GLN A 224 3.26 35.95 3.84
CA GLN A 224 4.55 36.21 4.48
C GLN A 224 4.40 37.07 5.76
N TYR A 225 3.39 37.97 5.79
CA TYR A 225 3.03 38.75 6.97
C TYR A 225 2.60 37.86 8.16
N ASP A 226 1.86 36.77 7.92
CA ASP A 226 1.39 35.87 8.99
C ASP A 226 2.57 35.11 9.63
N TYR A 227 3.53 34.67 8.80
CA TYR A 227 4.76 34.07 9.28
C TYR A 227 5.62 35.06 10.07
N GLN A 228 5.81 36.29 9.59
CA GLN A 228 6.54 37.34 10.31
C GLN A 228 5.90 37.66 11.67
N LYS A 229 4.56 37.68 11.73
CA LYS A 229 3.77 37.96 12.95
C LYS A 229 3.91 36.88 14.03
N ASN A 230 4.04 35.61 13.63
CA ASN A 230 4.22 34.49 14.54
C ASN A 230 5.68 34.06 14.76
N GLN A 231 6.65 34.69 14.08
CA GLN A 231 8.06 34.48 14.40
C GLN A 231 8.36 34.90 15.85
N PRO A 232 9.13 34.12 16.61
CA PRO A 232 9.52 34.50 17.96
C PRO A 232 10.42 35.74 17.87
N ALA A 233 9.93 36.88 18.37
CA ALA A 233 10.69 38.11 18.42
C ALA A 233 12.06 37.86 19.03
N LEU A 234 13.12 38.24 18.31
CA LEU A 234 14.49 38.21 18.82
C LEU A 234 14.51 39.02 20.11
N LYS A 235 15.11 38.44 21.16
CA LYS A 235 15.20 39.12 22.46
C LYS A 235 16.10 40.33 22.28
N ALA A 236 15.50 41.53 22.23
CA ALA A 236 16.25 42.76 22.33
C ALA A 236 17.13 42.72 23.61
N PRO A 237 18.39 43.16 23.54
CA PRO A 237 19.24 43.27 24.72
C PRO A 237 18.57 44.21 25.73
N LYS A 238 18.51 43.77 26.99
CA LYS A 238 17.72 44.44 28.04
C LYS A 238 18.54 45.52 28.74
N ASP A 239 19.03 46.49 27.98
CA ASP A 239 20.02 47.46 28.46
C ASP A 239 19.43 48.54 29.39
N HIS A 240 18.11 48.52 29.59
CA HIS A 240 17.33 49.54 30.30
C HIS A 240 16.25 48.92 31.21
N LEU A 241 16.56 47.79 31.86
CA LEU A 241 15.81 47.39 33.06
C LEU A 241 16.25 48.27 34.25
N PRO A 242 15.34 49.00 34.92
CA PRO A 242 15.70 49.78 36.10
C PRO A 242 16.20 48.83 37.21
N ASN A 243 17.35 49.17 37.80
CA ASN A 243 17.98 48.34 38.83
C ASN A 243 17.09 48.33 40.08
N ARG A 244 16.45 47.19 40.35
CA ARG A 244 15.35 47.11 41.31
C ARG A 244 15.85 46.89 42.73
N VAL A 245 15.69 47.91 43.56
CA VAL A 245 16.14 47.92 44.96
C VAL A 245 15.12 47.29 45.93
N ALA A 246 13.83 47.24 45.58
CA ALA A 246 12.78 46.73 46.46
C ALA A 246 12.55 45.20 46.30
N PRO A 247 12.42 44.44 47.41
CA PRO A 247 12.17 42.99 47.37
C PRO A 247 10.83 42.64 46.70
N PRO A 248 10.71 41.46 46.07
CA PRO A 248 9.48 41.05 45.39
C PRO A 248 8.36 40.73 46.37
N SER A 249 7.15 41.20 46.07
CA SER A 249 5.95 40.95 46.89
C SER A 249 5.49 39.49 46.79
N VAL A 250 4.65 39.03 47.72
CA VAL A 250 4.16 37.64 47.73
C VAL A 250 3.36 37.31 46.46
N LEU A 251 2.51 38.23 46.00
CA LEU A 251 1.79 38.11 44.72
C LEU A 251 2.76 38.02 43.54
N GLU A 252 3.84 38.78 43.55
CA GLU A 252 4.84 38.76 42.48
C GLU A 252 5.67 37.47 42.49
N LYS A 253 5.98 36.90 43.66
CA LYS A 253 6.56 35.55 43.77
C LYS A 253 5.63 34.50 43.16
N LEU A 254 4.32 34.59 43.42
CA LEU A 254 3.33 33.69 42.81
C LEU A 254 3.25 33.87 41.28
N VAL A 255 3.22 35.10 40.76
CA VAL A 255 3.25 35.38 39.31
C VAL A 255 4.57 34.90 38.66
N THR A 256 5.69 35.01 39.37
CA THR A 256 6.98 34.51 38.88
C THR A 256 7.03 32.98 38.86
N LEU A 257 6.46 32.33 39.88
CA LEU A 257 6.35 30.87 39.95
C LEU A 257 5.42 30.32 38.86
N THR A 258 4.22 30.91 38.67
CA THR A 258 3.33 30.50 37.57
C THR A 258 3.97 30.72 36.21
N LYS A 259 4.73 31.80 36.01
CA LYS A 259 5.53 32.03 34.79
C LYS A 259 6.65 30.99 34.62
N TYR A 260 7.30 30.55 35.70
CA TYR A 260 8.34 29.52 35.65
C TYR A 260 7.76 28.12 35.35
N ILE A 261 6.54 27.82 35.79
CA ILE A 261 5.85 26.55 35.50
C ILE A 261 5.19 26.55 34.11
N THR A 262 4.55 27.65 33.71
CA THR A 262 3.81 27.74 32.43
C THR A 262 4.72 27.98 31.23
N SER A 263 5.83 28.72 31.38
CA SER A 263 6.71 29.01 30.24
C SER A 263 7.47 27.82 29.65
N PRO A 264 7.98 26.82 30.39
CA PRO A 264 8.53 25.59 29.78
C PRO A 264 7.41 24.76 29.14
N SER A 265 6.26 24.59 29.81
CA SER A 265 5.12 23.85 29.29
C SER A 265 4.59 24.43 27.97
N TRP A 266 4.48 25.76 27.86
CA TRP A 266 4.04 26.44 26.63
C TRP A 266 5.09 26.38 25.50
N LYS A 267 6.39 26.39 25.84
CA LYS A 267 7.47 26.11 24.87
C LYS A 267 7.41 24.66 24.39
N ALA A 268 7.19 23.70 25.29
CA ALA A 268 7.07 22.29 24.96
C ALA A 268 5.85 22.03 24.06
N VAL A 269 4.68 22.60 24.37
CA VAL A 269 3.49 22.56 23.50
C VAL A 269 3.81 23.14 22.12
N ARG A 270 4.47 24.31 22.04
CA ARG A 270 4.89 24.91 20.76
C ARG A 270 5.88 24.05 19.97
N PHE A 271 6.82 23.40 20.65
CA PHE A 271 7.77 22.48 20.03
C PHE A 271 7.08 21.20 19.52
N VAL A 272 6.19 20.62 20.31
CA VAL A 272 5.43 19.41 19.91
C VAL A 272 4.52 19.68 18.72
N LEU A 273 3.70 20.74 18.79
CA LEU A 273 2.77 21.12 17.70
C LEU A 273 3.51 21.66 16.46
N GLY A 274 4.63 22.36 16.64
CA GLY A 274 5.33 23.06 15.56
C GLY A 274 6.42 22.26 14.84
N THR A 275 7.14 21.37 15.52
CA THR A 275 8.29 20.65 14.94
C THR A 275 8.21 19.13 15.06
N PHE A 276 7.75 18.60 16.20
CA PHE A 276 7.66 17.14 16.38
C PHE A 276 6.56 16.53 15.50
N PHE A 277 5.36 17.14 15.48
CA PHE A 277 4.23 16.59 14.74
C PHE A 277 4.44 16.53 13.21
N PRO A 278 4.98 17.57 12.53
CA PRO A 278 5.33 17.46 11.11
C PRO A 278 6.40 16.40 10.82
N LEU A 279 7.40 16.25 11.70
CA LEU A 279 8.41 15.21 11.58
C LEU A 279 7.80 13.80 11.72
N ALA A 280 6.88 13.63 12.67
CA ALA A 280 6.16 12.38 12.90
C ALA A 280 5.24 12.00 11.73
N ILE A 281 4.51 12.95 11.13
CA ILE A 281 3.76 12.68 9.89
C ILE A 281 4.71 12.31 8.76
N PHE A 282 5.82 13.02 8.59
CA PHE A 282 6.79 12.69 7.55
C PHE A 282 7.35 11.27 7.71
N THR A 283 7.74 10.86 8.92
CA THR A 283 8.19 9.47 9.15
C THR A 283 7.08 8.44 8.97
N LEU A 284 5.83 8.73 9.36
CA LEU A 284 4.70 7.84 9.10
C LEU A 284 4.38 7.71 7.61
N LYS A 285 4.37 8.82 6.85
CA LYS A 285 4.17 8.80 5.39
C LYS A 285 5.35 8.17 4.66
N PHE A 286 6.56 8.31 5.18
CA PHE A 286 7.73 7.56 4.72
C PHE A 286 7.56 6.05 4.98
N LEU A 287 7.11 5.63 6.17
CA LEU A 287 6.81 4.21 6.45
C LEU A 287 5.67 3.66 5.60
N GLU A 288 4.61 4.45 5.39
CA GLU A 288 3.46 4.09 4.54
C GLU A 288 3.91 3.92 3.08
N TRP A 289 4.71 4.85 2.55
CA TRP A 289 5.34 4.71 1.24
C TRP A 289 6.32 3.53 1.19
N TRP A 290 7.13 3.32 2.22
CA TRP A 290 8.09 2.22 2.29
C TRP A 290 7.41 0.84 2.27
N ASN A 291 6.27 0.73 2.94
CA ASN A 291 5.50 -0.51 3.04
C ASN A 291 4.55 -0.74 1.84
N ASN A 292 4.00 0.32 1.25
CA ASN A 292 3.10 0.24 0.10
C ASN A 292 3.81 0.30 -1.26
N SER A 293 5.05 0.76 -1.32
CA SER A 293 5.84 0.70 -2.55
C SER A 293 6.57 -0.62 -2.68
N ASP A 294 6.68 -1.12 -3.91
CA ASP A 294 7.58 -2.23 -4.24
C ASP A 294 9.06 -1.90 -4.00
N PHE A 295 9.43 -0.78 -3.36
CA PHE A 295 10.81 -0.49 -3.01
C PHE A 295 11.37 -1.55 -2.05
N ALA A 296 10.62 -1.94 -1.01
CA ALA A 296 11.03 -3.03 -0.12
C ALA A 296 11.22 -4.35 -0.89
N GLN A 297 10.33 -4.68 -1.82
CA GLN A 297 10.49 -5.86 -2.68
C GLN A 297 11.63 -5.72 -3.71
N LYS A 298 11.88 -4.53 -4.26
CA LYS A 298 12.99 -4.26 -5.19
C LYS A 298 14.36 -4.30 -4.50
N VAL A 299 14.44 -3.89 -3.22
CA VAL A 299 15.63 -4.04 -2.39
C VAL A 299 15.82 -5.51 -1.96
N ALA A 300 14.75 -6.19 -1.55
CA ALA A 300 14.82 -7.63 -1.26
C ALA A 300 15.23 -8.43 -2.51
N LYS A 301 14.74 -8.06 -3.70
CA LYS A 301 15.09 -8.69 -4.98
C LYS A 301 16.49 -8.31 -5.45
N SER A 302 16.97 -7.07 -5.23
CA SER A 302 18.36 -6.71 -5.56
C SER A 302 19.37 -7.39 -4.64
N GLN A 303 19.00 -7.71 -3.39
CA GLN A 303 19.80 -8.55 -2.49
C GLN A 303 19.64 -10.06 -2.78
N GLY A 304 18.44 -10.52 -3.19
CA GLY A 304 18.11 -11.92 -3.48
C GLY A 304 18.62 -12.43 -4.84
N ASN A 305 18.81 -11.53 -5.82
CA ASN A 305 19.32 -11.85 -7.17
C ASN A 305 20.74 -12.49 -7.17
N ALA A 306 21.46 -12.50 -6.04
CA ALA A 306 22.72 -13.22 -5.91
C ALA A 306 22.58 -14.73 -5.64
N LEU A 307 21.38 -15.21 -5.25
CA LEU A 307 21.14 -16.61 -4.86
C LEU A 307 19.98 -17.28 -5.61
N GLU A 308 18.97 -16.54 -6.08
CA GLU A 308 17.82 -17.11 -6.80
C GLU A 308 18.11 -17.56 -8.25
N GLY A 309 19.31 -17.32 -8.79
CA GLY A 309 19.69 -17.74 -10.15
C GLY A 309 19.85 -19.26 -10.37
N SER A 310 19.53 -20.10 -9.38
CA SER A 310 19.81 -21.54 -9.39
C SER A 310 18.60 -22.44 -9.12
N ILE A 311 17.43 -21.89 -8.81
CA ILE A 311 16.24 -22.68 -8.47
C ILE A 311 15.25 -22.58 -9.64
N PRO A 312 15.17 -23.59 -10.53
CA PRO A 312 14.13 -23.63 -11.55
C PRO A 312 12.76 -23.75 -10.88
N THR A 313 11.74 -23.14 -11.49
CA THR A 313 10.36 -23.26 -11.01
C THR A 313 9.94 -24.73 -10.94
N PRO A 314 9.21 -25.15 -9.89
CA PRO A 314 8.78 -26.54 -9.76
C PRO A 314 7.86 -26.91 -10.93
N ALA A 315 8.23 -27.95 -11.68
CA ALA A 315 7.44 -28.42 -12.80
C ALA A 315 6.06 -28.92 -12.33
N SER A 316 4.99 -28.54 -13.03
CA SER A 316 3.63 -28.96 -12.68
C SER A 316 3.51 -30.49 -12.63
N LEU A 317 2.82 -30.99 -11.61
CA LEU A 317 2.76 -32.42 -11.26
C LEU A 317 1.87 -33.28 -12.19
N ASP A 318 1.41 -32.72 -13.32
CA ASP A 318 0.45 -33.38 -14.22
C ASP A 318 1.03 -34.64 -14.89
N LYS A 319 2.35 -34.66 -15.16
CA LYS A 319 3.00 -35.82 -15.81
C LYS A 319 3.23 -37.02 -14.89
N PHE A 320 3.05 -36.90 -13.58
CA PHE A 320 3.32 -38.00 -12.64
C PHE A 320 2.24 -39.10 -12.61
N LYS A 321 1.05 -38.86 -13.17
CA LYS A 321 -0.04 -39.85 -13.19
C LYS A 321 0.15 -40.98 -14.23
N LEU A 322 0.95 -40.76 -15.27
CA LEU A 322 1.13 -41.71 -16.39
C LEU A 322 2.23 -42.77 -16.17
N PHE A 323 3.09 -42.63 -15.15
CA PHE A 323 4.26 -43.52 -14.96
C PHE A 323 4.08 -44.66 -13.95
N ARG A 324 2.84 -44.98 -13.52
CA ARG A 324 2.56 -46.20 -12.74
C ARG A 324 2.49 -47.46 -13.61
N ALA A 325 3.60 -47.76 -14.28
CA ALA A 325 3.81 -49.03 -14.98
C ALA A 325 4.99 -49.79 -14.36
N LYS A 326 4.68 -50.97 -13.81
CA LYS A 326 5.55 -52.09 -13.31
C LYS A 326 7.05 -51.77 -13.11
N PRO A 327 7.61 -51.95 -11.88
CA PRO A 327 9.03 -51.72 -11.64
C PRO A 327 9.90 -52.66 -12.50
N LYS A 328 10.52 -52.12 -13.55
CA LYS A 328 11.54 -52.84 -14.32
C LYS A 328 12.74 -53.08 -13.40
N ASN A 329 13.27 -54.30 -13.45
CA ASN A 329 14.37 -54.79 -12.60
C ASN A 329 15.44 -53.72 -12.39
N ILE A 330 15.58 -53.26 -11.14
CA ILE A 330 16.60 -52.27 -10.77
C ILE A 330 17.97 -52.95 -10.93
N TYR A 331 18.74 -52.48 -11.91
CA TYR A 331 20.09 -52.95 -12.14
C TYR A 331 20.95 -52.67 -10.91
N LYS A 332 21.48 -53.73 -10.29
CA LYS A 332 22.56 -53.62 -9.30
C LYS A 332 23.89 -53.69 -10.05
N SER A 333 24.63 -52.59 -10.03
CA SER A 333 25.98 -52.54 -10.59
C SER A 333 26.88 -53.57 -9.91
N GLY A 334 27.45 -54.51 -10.68
CA GLY A 334 28.55 -55.34 -10.20
C GLY A 334 29.85 -54.55 -10.07
N SER A 335 30.84 -55.10 -9.38
CA SER A 335 32.19 -54.52 -9.26
C SER A 335 33.00 -54.58 -10.58
N THR A 336 32.50 -55.30 -11.58
CA THR A 336 33.17 -55.56 -12.87
C THR A 336 32.57 -54.73 -14.00
N CYS A 337 33.43 -54.17 -14.85
CA CYS A 337 33.04 -53.37 -16.01
C CYS A 337 32.48 -54.29 -17.13
N PRO A 338 31.26 -54.04 -17.64
CA PRO A 338 30.68 -54.88 -18.71
C PRO A 338 31.41 -54.85 -20.06
N LEU A 339 32.31 -53.89 -20.30
CA LEU A 339 33.08 -53.77 -21.54
C LEU A 339 34.42 -54.53 -21.48
N CYS A 340 35.27 -54.27 -20.47
CA CYS A 340 36.57 -54.93 -20.34
C CYS A 340 36.56 -56.18 -19.44
N LYS A 341 35.45 -56.46 -18.74
CA LYS A 341 35.26 -57.60 -17.80
C LYS A 341 36.22 -57.62 -16.60
N GLN A 342 36.96 -56.54 -16.36
CA GLN A 342 37.84 -56.32 -15.20
C GLN A 342 37.14 -55.46 -14.13
N GLU A 343 37.72 -55.33 -12.94
CA GLU A 343 37.21 -54.43 -11.90
C GLU A 343 37.22 -52.96 -12.34
N ILE A 344 36.25 -52.17 -11.85
CA ILE A 344 36.02 -50.80 -12.33
C ILE A 344 37.02 -49.83 -11.66
N LEU A 345 38.10 -49.49 -12.38
CA LEU A 345 39.15 -48.58 -11.89
C LEU A 345 38.77 -47.09 -11.90
N ASN A 346 38.01 -46.65 -12.90
CA ASN A 346 37.61 -45.25 -13.08
C ASN A 346 36.09 -45.17 -13.33
N PRO A 347 35.26 -45.36 -12.29
CA PRO A 347 33.82 -45.53 -12.45
C PRO A 347 33.17 -44.32 -13.12
N ALA A 348 32.40 -44.58 -14.17
CA ALA A 348 31.64 -43.58 -14.89
C ALA A 348 30.25 -44.10 -15.23
N ILE A 349 29.25 -43.26 -15.02
CA ILE A 349 27.84 -43.57 -15.25
C ILE A 349 27.33 -42.86 -16.52
N ILE A 350 26.51 -43.56 -17.29
CA ILE A 350 25.79 -43.04 -18.46
C ILE A 350 24.30 -42.84 -18.12
N GLU A 351 23.59 -42.10 -18.97
CA GLU A 351 22.16 -41.75 -18.80
C GLU A 351 21.23 -42.93 -18.51
N THR A 352 21.58 -44.14 -18.97
CA THR A 352 20.80 -45.37 -18.73
C THR A 352 21.03 -46.01 -17.36
N GLY A 353 21.88 -45.42 -16.50
CA GLY A 353 22.13 -45.86 -15.13
C GLY A 353 23.20 -46.94 -14.95
N TYR A 354 23.89 -47.34 -16.01
CA TYR A 354 24.95 -48.37 -15.97
C TYR A 354 26.33 -47.74 -15.73
N VAL A 355 27.16 -48.43 -14.94
CA VAL A 355 28.52 -48.00 -14.59
C VAL A 355 29.57 -48.80 -15.36
N PHE A 356 30.57 -48.10 -15.87
CA PHE A 356 31.70 -48.65 -16.63
C PHE A 356 33.02 -47.99 -16.20
N CYS A 357 34.14 -48.53 -16.67
CA CYS A 357 35.39 -47.77 -16.72
C CYS A 357 35.23 -46.59 -17.72
N TYR A 358 35.52 -45.36 -17.29
CA TYR A 358 35.36 -44.14 -18.09
C TYR A 358 36.01 -44.26 -19.48
N THR A 359 37.25 -44.74 -19.54
CA THR A 359 38.00 -44.91 -20.78
C THR A 359 37.35 -45.92 -21.72
N CYS A 360 36.79 -47.02 -21.19
CA CYS A 360 36.11 -48.03 -21.99
C CYS A 360 34.81 -47.48 -22.60
N ILE A 361 33.97 -46.80 -21.81
CA ILE A 361 32.68 -46.30 -22.30
C ILE A 361 32.81 -45.08 -23.19
N TYR A 362 33.78 -44.20 -22.95
CA TYR A 362 34.09 -43.06 -23.81
C TYR A 362 34.49 -43.54 -25.21
N ASN A 363 35.53 -44.38 -25.30
CA ASN A 363 36.02 -44.90 -26.58
C ASN A 363 34.94 -45.69 -27.34
N TYR A 364 34.17 -46.55 -26.65
CA TYR A 364 33.08 -47.31 -27.25
C TYR A 364 32.00 -46.41 -27.89
N LEU A 365 31.70 -45.26 -27.29
CA LEU A 365 30.69 -44.34 -27.81
C LEU A 365 31.23 -43.50 -28.97
N THR A 366 32.44 -42.95 -28.86
CA THR A 366 33.13 -42.24 -29.96
C THR A 366 33.26 -43.12 -31.21
N GLU A 367 33.69 -44.37 -31.04
CA GLU A 367 33.85 -45.37 -32.11
C GLU A 367 32.58 -46.16 -32.44
N SER A 368 31.42 -45.79 -31.88
CA SER A 368 30.19 -46.59 -32.04
C SER A 368 29.76 -46.80 -33.50
N HIS A 369 30.11 -45.89 -34.40
CA HIS A 369 29.92 -46.05 -35.85
C HIS A 369 30.71 -47.24 -36.44
N LYS A 370 31.93 -47.50 -35.94
CA LYS A 370 32.76 -48.65 -36.35
C LYS A 370 32.13 -49.95 -35.85
N HIS A 371 31.60 -49.96 -34.63
CA HIS A 371 30.91 -51.11 -34.06
C HIS A 371 29.60 -51.44 -34.78
N VAL A 372 28.80 -50.44 -35.16
CA VAL A 372 27.58 -50.65 -35.96
C VAL A 372 27.93 -51.15 -37.36
N LYS A 373 28.92 -50.55 -38.03
CA LYS A 373 29.39 -51.03 -39.35
C LYS A 373 29.90 -52.47 -39.29
N LYS A 374 30.65 -52.83 -38.25
CA LYS A 374 31.13 -54.20 -38.04
C LYS A 374 29.98 -55.18 -37.82
N ARG A 375 29.01 -54.86 -36.95
CA ARG A 375 27.81 -55.70 -36.77
C ARG A 375 27.00 -55.85 -38.05
N LYS A 376 26.84 -54.78 -38.84
CA LYS A 376 26.11 -54.86 -40.11
C LYS A 376 26.84 -55.75 -41.14
N ALA A 377 28.17 -55.79 -41.12
CA ALA A 377 28.97 -56.73 -41.92
C ALA A 377 28.86 -58.18 -41.42
N GLU A 378 28.96 -58.40 -40.10
CA GLU A 378 28.77 -59.72 -39.48
C GLU A 378 27.36 -60.28 -39.72
N VAL A 379 26.35 -59.42 -39.73
CA VAL A 379 24.95 -59.77 -40.03
C VAL A 379 24.78 -60.09 -41.53
N SER A 380 25.37 -59.30 -42.45
CA SER A 380 25.30 -59.59 -43.88
C SER A 380 26.05 -60.86 -44.32
N ASP A 381 27.04 -61.31 -43.54
CA ASP A 381 27.70 -62.62 -43.73
C ASP A 381 26.86 -63.79 -43.16
N SER A 382 25.77 -63.51 -42.43
CA SER A 382 24.88 -64.51 -41.82
C SER A 382 23.45 -64.56 -42.39
N GLU A 383 22.99 -63.48 -43.04
CA GLU A 383 21.63 -63.37 -43.61
C GLU A 383 21.51 -63.95 -45.04
N SER A 384 22.40 -64.85 -45.45
CA SER A 384 22.24 -65.63 -46.70
C SER A 384 21.33 -66.85 -46.55
N GLU A 385 20.82 -67.14 -45.34
CA GLU A 385 19.91 -68.27 -45.08
C GLU A 385 18.73 -67.88 -44.13
N SER A 386 17.50 -68.18 -44.56
CA SER A 386 16.21 -68.21 -43.82
C SER A 386 15.50 -66.91 -43.35
N ASP A 387 14.68 -66.33 -44.23
CA ASP A 387 13.19 -66.41 -44.24
C ASP A 387 12.32 -66.32 -42.94
N VAL A 388 11.38 -65.35 -42.97
CA VAL A 388 9.88 -65.52 -42.85
C VAL A 388 9.12 -65.34 -41.49
N ASP A 389 7.88 -64.80 -41.62
CA ASP A 389 6.73 -64.53 -40.70
C ASP A 389 6.87 -63.50 -39.55
N GLU A 390 5.98 -62.52 -39.27
CA GLU A 390 4.51 -62.27 -39.37
C GLU A 390 3.72 -62.40 -38.03
N ASP A 391 2.46 -61.92 -38.04
CA ASP A 391 1.46 -61.73 -36.95
C ASP A 391 1.70 -60.54 -35.96
N GLU A 392 0.96 -59.42 -35.96
CA GLU A 392 -0.50 -59.14 -35.84
C GLU A 392 -1.04 -58.98 -34.39
N VAL A 393 -1.85 -57.92 -34.17
CA VAL A 393 -3.25 -57.95 -33.69
C VAL A 393 -3.73 -56.54 -33.27
N GLU A 394 -4.88 -56.15 -33.81
CA GLU A 394 -5.66 -54.91 -33.64
C GLU A 394 -6.44 -54.91 -32.27
N GLU A 395 -7.38 -54.03 -31.89
CA GLU A 395 -8.06 -52.84 -32.45
C GLU A 395 -8.74 -52.06 -31.28
N GLY A 396 -9.44 -50.94 -31.53
CA GLY A 396 -10.50 -50.45 -30.62
C GLY A 396 -10.67 -48.92 -30.51
N GLU A 397 -11.33 -48.30 -31.49
CA GLU A 397 -11.81 -46.90 -31.45
C GLU A 397 -13.34 -46.84 -31.27
N GLU A 398 -13.87 -45.77 -30.64
CA GLU A 398 -15.29 -45.38 -30.75
C GLU A 398 -15.40 -43.83 -30.84
N GLU A 399 -16.03 -43.33 -31.90
CA GLU A 399 -16.42 -41.92 -32.12
C GLU A 399 -17.96 -41.76 -32.06
N THR A 400 -18.52 -40.61 -31.65
CA THR A 400 -19.13 -39.56 -32.51
C THR A 400 -20.27 -38.85 -31.71
N PRO A 401 -20.96 -37.77 -32.18
CA PRO A 401 -20.54 -36.62 -33.01
C PRO A 401 -21.01 -35.21 -32.48
N ASP A 402 -20.41 -34.14 -33.04
CA ASP A 402 -20.96 -32.83 -33.47
C ASP A 402 -22.08 -32.12 -32.67
N THR A 403 -22.06 -30.81 -32.35
CA THR A 403 -21.53 -29.59 -33.03
C THR A 403 -21.23 -28.48 -31.97
N GLU A 404 -20.82 -27.22 -32.20
CA GLU A 404 -20.71 -26.36 -33.40
C GLU A 404 -19.52 -25.35 -33.33
N LYS A 405 -19.52 -24.37 -34.25
CA LYS A 405 -18.59 -23.24 -34.51
C LYS A 405 -18.12 -22.40 -33.29
N ASP A 406 -16.83 -22.03 -33.27
CA ASP A 406 -16.42 -20.70 -33.75
C ASP A 406 -14.91 -20.57 -34.02
N VAL A 407 -14.51 -19.55 -34.79
CA VAL A 407 -13.16 -19.35 -35.34
C VAL A 407 -12.31 -18.42 -34.48
N ASP A 408 -11.08 -18.81 -34.13
CA ASP A 408 -9.98 -17.84 -34.10
C ASP A 408 -8.57 -18.45 -34.29
N LYS A 409 -7.62 -17.62 -34.77
CA LYS A 409 -6.47 -18.08 -35.58
C LYS A 409 -5.14 -17.43 -35.15
N LEU A 410 -4.23 -18.17 -34.48
CA LEU A 410 -2.87 -17.65 -34.23
C LEU A 410 -1.75 -18.70 -34.03
N ARG A 411 -0.89 -18.83 -35.05
CA ARG A 411 0.57 -19.09 -35.05
C ARG A 411 1.18 -20.19 -34.14
N SER A 412 1.86 -21.15 -34.77
CA SER A 412 3.33 -21.30 -34.61
C SER A 412 3.97 -22.25 -35.64
N GLU A 413 5.09 -21.81 -36.24
CA GLU A 413 6.00 -22.65 -37.04
C GLU A 413 7.23 -22.99 -36.19
N LYS A 414 7.68 -24.26 -36.20
CA LYS A 414 9.09 -24.71 -36.06
C LYS A 414 9.20 -26.23 -35.82
N SER A 415 9.74 -26.97 -36.79
CA SER A 415 10.27 -28.32 -36.57
C SER A 415 11.15 -28.81 -37.74
N THR A 416 12.48 -28.74 -37.60
CA THR A 416 13.41 -29.43 -38.52
C THR A 416 14.77 -29.73 -37.86
N GLU A 417 14.83 -30.76 -37.00
CA GLU A 417 16.09 -31.43 -36.62
C GLU A 417 15.85 -32.94 -36.44
N GLN A 418 16.00 -33.72 -37.52
CA GLN A 418 16.06 -35.19 -37.44
C GLN A 418 17.52 -35.62 -37.57
N ALA A 419 18.09 -36.15 -36.47
CA ALA A 419 19.46 -36.65 -36.43
C ALA A 419 19.48 -38.20 -36.45
N ASP A 420 20.05 -38.74 -37.52
CA ASP A 420 20.01 -40.14 -37.97
C ASP A 420 20.13 -41.22 -36.88
N ILE A 421 19.24 -42.21 -36.98
CA ILE A 421 19.07 -43.29 -35.99
C ILE A 421 20.05 -44.47 -36.22
N GLU A 422 20.68 -44.51 -37.40
CA GLU A 422 21.46 -45.64 -37.92
C GLU A 422 22.96 -45.61 -37.57
N LYS A 423 23.50 -44.44 -37.16
CA LYS A 423 24.96 -44.22 -37.17
C LYS A 423 25.70 -44.63 -35.88
N GLY A 424 25.02 -44.79 -34.74
CA GLY A 424 25.67 -45.15 -33.46
C GLY A 424 25.02 -44.50 -32.23
N GLY A 425 25.82 -44.18 -31.20
CA GLY A 425 25.37 -43.42 -30.02
C GLY A 425 24.41 -44.14 -29.08
N ARG A 426 24.56 -45.46 -28.90
CA ARG A 426 23.66 -46.31 -28.08
C ARG A 426 24.38 -46.95 -26.90
N CYS A 427 23.65 -47.13 -25.80
CA CYS A 427 24.09 -47.87 -24.63
C CYS A 427 24.44 -49.34 -25.01
N PRO A 428 25.64 -49.86 -24.66
CA PRO A 428 26.06 -51.21 -25.05
C PRO A 428 25.19 -52.33 -24.47
N ILE A 429 24.53 -52.09 -23.33
CA ILE A 429 23.75 -53.10 -22.61
C ILE A 429 22.26 -53.03 -22.96
N THR A 430 21.70 -51.83 -23.10
CA THR A 430 20.25 -51.65 -23.30
C THR A 430 19.84 -51.32 -24.74
N GLY A 431 20.78 -51.07 -25.65
CA GLY A 431 20.52 -50.69 -27.04
C GLY A 431 19.84 -49.32 -27.24
N ARG A 432 19.47 -48.64 -26.14
CA ARG A 432 18.80 -47.33 -26.18
C ARG A 432 19.78 -46.24 -26.62
N ARG A 433 19.27 -45.30 -27.42
CA ARG A 433 19.97 -44.06 -27.80
C ARG A 433 20.30 -43.24 -26.55
N LEU A 434 21.51 -42.71 -26.49
CA LEU A 434 21.93 -41.73 -25.49
C LEU A 434 21.71 -40.32 -26.06
N LEU A 435 21.18 -39.40 -25.26
CA LEU A 435 20.84 -38.03 -25.66
C LEU A 435 22.09 -37.15 -25.80
N GLY A 436 23.10 -37.38 -24.95
CA GLY A 436 24.41 -36.72 -25.01
C GLY A 436 25.33 -37.22 -26.13
N CYS A 437 24.99 -38.29 -26.87
CA CYS A 437 25.78 -38.74 -28.02
C CYS A 437 25.27 -38.07 -29.31
N ARG A 438 26.07 -37.17 -29.89
CA ARG A 438 25.76 -36.46 -31.14
C ARG A 438 26.75 -36.85 -32.23
N TRP A 439 26.26 -37.07 -33.45
CA TRP A 439 27.13 -37.35 -34.59
C TRP A 439 27.71 -36.05 -35.12
N ASN A 440 29.04 -35.93 -35.15
CA ASN A 440 29.70 -34.79 -35.75
C ASN A 440 30.13 -35.15 -37.19
N SER A 441 29.47 -34.55 -38.17
CA SER A 441 29.71 -34.84 -39.59
C SER A 441 31.08 -34.36 -40.11
N LEU A 442 31.74 -33.44 -39.40
CA LEU A 442 33.04 -32.88 -39.78
C LEU A 442 34.20 -33.76 -39.32
N THR A 443 34.12 -34.33 -38.11
CA THR A 443 35.17 -35.20 -37.54
C THR A 443 34.95 -36.68 -37.85
N GLN A 444 33.77 -37.07 -38.34
CA GLN A 444 33.35 -38.47 -38.53
C GLN A 444 33.38 -39.32 -37.25
N GLU A 445 33.20 -38.68 -36.09
CA GLU A 445 33.15 -39.32 -34.78
C GLU A 445 31.91 -38.87 -34.00
N PHE A 446 31.55 -39.63 -32.96
CA PHE A 446 30.55 -39.18 -32.00
C PHE A 446 31.17 -38.22 -30.98
N GLU A 447 30.56 -37.06 -30.85
CA GLU A 447 30.74 -36.14 -29.73
C GLU A 447 29.93 -36.70 -28.54
N VAL A 448 30.61 -36.97 -27.43
CA VAL A 448 30.05 -37.75 -26.31
C VAL A 448 29.95 -36.88 -25.04
N ASP A 449 28.80 -36.21 -24.92
CA ASP A 449 28.36 -35.60 -23.67
C ASP A 449 27.61 -36.60 -22.79
N GLY A 450 27.45 -36.25 -21.50
CA GLY A 450 26.58 -36.97 -20.57
C GLY A 450 27.22 -38.15 -19.82
N ILE A 451 28.47 -38.56 -20.14
CA ILE A 451 29.23 -39.46 -19.27
C ILE A 451 29.66 -38.70 -18.02
N ARG A 452 29.21 -39.14 -16.84
CA ARG A 452 29.63 -38.56 -15.55
C ARG A 452 30.62 -39.49 -14.86
N ARG A 453 31.83 -39.02 -14.60
CA ARG A 453 32.78 -39.73 -13.73
C ARG A 453 32.24 -39.70 -12.29
N LEU A 454 32.19 -40.86 -11.65
CA LEU A 454 31.91 -40.99 -10.23
C LEU A 454 33.24 -40.80 -9.49
N ILE A 455 33.30 -39.77 -8.66
CA ILE A 455 34.41 -39.54 -7.74
C ILE A 455 33.97 -40.15 -6.40
N PHE A 456 34.81 -41.03 -5.85
CA PHE A 456 34.68 -41.59 -4.50
C PHE A 456 35.84 -41.07 -3.64
#